data_AF-A0A2V9VMV8-F1
#
_entry.id   AF-A0A2V9VMV8-F1
#
_cell.length_a   1.000
_cell.length_b   1.000
_cell.length_c   1.000
_cell.angle_alpha   90.00
_cell.angle_beta   90.00
_cell.angle_gamma   90.00
#
_symmetry.space_group_name_H-M   'P 1'
#
loop_
_entity.id
_entity.type
_entity.pdbx_description
1 polymer ?
#
loop_
_entity_poly.entity_id
_entity_poly.type
_entity_poly.pdbx_seq_one_letter_code
_entity_poly.pdbx_strand_id
1 'polypeptide(L)' 'AVAGFLAGVSPVMHNFWNVQDPQQRMSEMINFTKNMALLGSALALMGVEEPWPASVPIGQDEIAARGYEDLIAA' A
#
# COMPACT_ATOMS: atom_id res chain seq x y z
N ALA A 1 6.26 5.76 0.29
CA ALA A 1 5.26 6.72 -0.22
C ALA A 1 3.82 6.36 0.20
N VAL A 2 3.30 5.19 -0.20
CA VAL A 2 1.89 4.78 0.04
C VAL A 2 1.49 4.76 1.52
N ALA A 3 2.30 4.17 2.40
CA ALA A 3 1.99 4.09 3.82
C ALA A 3 1.83 5.50 4.46
N GLY A 4 2.76 6.41 4.19
CA GLY A 4 2.68 7.79 4.68
C GLY A 4 1.47 8.55 4.13
N PHE A 5 1.15 8.36 2.85
CA PHE A 5 -0.05 8.93 2.24
C PHE A 5 -1.33 8.44 2.94
N LEU A 6 -1.51 7.13 3.10
CA LEU A 6 -2.68 6.55 3.75
C LEU A 6 -2.82 7.00 5.20
N ALA A 7 -1.71 7.06 5.95
CA ALA A 7 -1.70 7.53 7.33
C ALA A 7 -2.10 9.02 7.46
N GLY A 8 -1.62 9.87 6.55
CA GLY A 8 -1.92 11.31 6.58
C GLY A 8 -3.32 11.67 6.08
N VAL A 9 -3.76 11.04 4.98
CA VAL A 9 -5.01 11.43 4.30
C VAL A 9 -6.26 10.87 4.98
N SER A 10 -6.17 9.68 5.59
CA SER A 10 -7.35 8.96 6.10
C SER A 10 -8.09 9.68 7.23
N PRO A 11 -7.42 10.28 8.24
CA PRO A 11 -8.11 11.03 9.29
C PRO A 11 -8.77 12.32 8.76
N VAL A 12 -8.22 12.91 7.70
CA VAL A 12 -8.75 14.14 7.07
C VAL A 12 -9.96 13.82 6.21
N MET A 13 -9.89 12.80 5.36
CA MET A 13 -10.96 12.42 4.44
C MET A 13 -12.10 11.66 5.11
N HIS A 14 -11.79 10.76 6.07
CA HIS A 14 -12.77 9.89 6.72
C HIS A 14 -12.94 10.22 8.21
N ASN A 15 -13.33 11.46 8.47
CA ASN A 15 -13.50 12.02 9.82
C ASN A 15 -14.85 11.63 10.45
N PHE A 16 -15.09 10.33 10.64
CA PHE A 16 -16.36 9.81 11.18
C PHE A 16 -16.70 10.33 12.58
N TRP A 17 -15.69 10.74 13.36
CA TRP A 17 -15.83 11.30 14.72
C TRP A 17 -16.70 12.56 14.78
N ASN A 18 -16.73 13.33 13.68
CA ASN A 18 -17.49 14.58 13.58
C ASN A 18 -18.83 14.42 12.83
N VAL A 19 -19.16 13.21 12.37
CA VAL A 19 -20.40 12.95 11.64
C VAL A 19 -21.53 12.67 12.63
N GLN A 20 -22.66 13.37 12.51
CA GLN A 20 -23.83 13.19 13.40
C GLN A 20 -24.81 12.14 12.90
N ASP A 21 -25.02 12.07 11.58
CA ASP A 21 -25.91 11.08 10.98
C ASP A 21 -25.33 9.65 11.17
N PRO A 22 -26.07 8.72 11.79
CA PRO A 22 -25.56 7.38 12.07
C PRO A 22 -25.17 6.60 10.81
N GLN A 23 -25.92 6.76 9.72
CA GLN A 23 -25.71 6.02 8.49
C GLN A 23 -24.43 6.50 7.78
N GLN A 24 -24.24 7.82 7.71
CA GLN A 24 -23.04 8.44 7.18
C GLN A 24 -21.82 8.14 8.05
N ARG A 25 -21.95 8.19 9.38
CA ARG A 25 -20.85 7.85 10.31
C ARG A 25 -20.34 6.44 10.09
N MET A 26 -21.27 5.48 9.92
CA MET A 26 -20.92 4.09 9.63
C MET A 26 -20.16 3.96 8.30
N SER A 27 -20.64 4.64 7.25
CA SER A 27 -19.99 4.64 5.94
C SER A 27 -18.56 5.21 6.00
N GLU A 28 -18.38 6.34 6.67
CA GLU A 28 -17.06 6.96 6.87
C GLU A 28 -16.12 6.06 7.68
N MET A 29 -16.62 5.44 8.75
CA MET A 29 -15.84 4.50 9.56
C MET A 29 -15.40 3.27 8.75
N ILE A 30 -16.26 2.74 7.88
CA ILE A 30 -15.92 1.63 6.98
C ILE A 30 -14.78 2.03 6.04
N ASN A 31 -14.87 3.19 5.39
CA ASN A 31 -13.84 3.63 4.46
C ASN A 31 -12.51 3.98 5.17
N PHE A 32 -12.58 4.60 6.36
CA PHE A 32 -11.41 4.76 7.22
C PHE A 32 -10.73 3.42 7.50
N THR A 33 -11.51 2.41 7.91
CA THR A 33 -10.99 1.08 8.27
C THR A 33 -10.40 0.36 7.05
N LYS A 34 -10.99 0.49 5.85
CA LYS A 34 -10.41 -0.02 4.61
C LYS A 34 -9.02 0.57 4.36
N ASN A 35 -8.85 1.88 4.52
CA ASN A 35 -7.55 2.51 4.36
C ASN A 35 -6.55 2.06 5.43
N MET A 36 -6.99 1.81 6.67
CA MET A 36 -6.14 1.25 7.73
C MET A 36 -5.70 -0.18 7.42
N ALA A 37 -6.58 -1.00 6.84
CA ALA A 37 -6.22 -2.33 6.38
C ALA A 37 -5.18 -2.29 5.25
N LEU A 38 -5.35 -1.37 4.28
CA LEU A 38 -4.36 -1.15 3.22
C LEU A 38 -3.03 -0.64 3.78
N LEU A 39 -3.05 0.29 4.72
CA LEU A 39 -1.85 0.77 5.42
C LEU A 39 -1.14 -0.39 6.12
N GLY A 40 -1.87 -1.20 6.89
CA GLY A 40 -1.33 -2.39 7.55
C GLY A 40 -0.71 -3.38 6.56
N SER A 41 -1.35 -3.61 5.41
CA SER A 41 -0.79 -4.47 4.36
C SER A 41 0.49 -3.89 3.75
N ALA A 42 0.55 -2.58 3.50
CA ALA A 42 1.75 -1.92 2.99
C ALA A 42 2.90 -2.00 3.99
N LEU A 43 2.61 -1.82 5.29
CA LEU A 43 3.59 -1.99 6.36
C LEU A 43 4.09 -3.44 6.46
N ALA A 44 3.19 -4.42 6.37
CA ALA A 44 3.55 -5.84 6.41
C ALA A 44 4.46 -6.22 5.23
N LEU A 45 4.15 -5.75 4.03
CA LEU A 45 4.94 -6.04 2.83
C LEU A 45 6.33 -5.40 2.83
N MET A 46 6.52 -4.25 3.51
CA MET A 46 7.86 -3.63 3.62
C MET A 46 8.88 -4.50 4.36
N GLY A 47 8.44 -5.44 5.19
CA GLY A 47 9.32 -6.36 5.92
C GLY A 47 9.53 -7.71 5.21
N VAL A 48 8.96 -7.91 4.01
CA VAL A 48 9.08 -9.18 3.28
C VAL A 48 10.42 -9.21 2.53
N GLU A 49 11.19 -10.28 2.74
CA GLU A 49 12.43 -10.52 1.98
C GLU A 49 12.12 -10.81 0.51
N GLU A 50 12.89 -10.21 -0.40
CA GLU A 50 12.78 -10.42 -1.83
C GLU A 50 13.92 -11.32 -2.35
N PRO A 51 13.65 -12.23 -3.31
CA PRO A 51 12.35 -12.55 -3.87
C PRO A 51 11.53 -13.47 -2.95
N TRP A 52 10.30 -13.07 -2.65
CA TRP A 52 9.37 -13.89 -1.88
C TRP A 52 9.01 -15.20 -2.63
N PRO A 53 8.72 -16.32 -1.94
CA PRO A 53 8.61 -17.66 -2.56
C PRO A 53 7.57 -17.81 -3.68
N ALA A 54 6.54 -16.96 -3.68
CA ALA A 54 5.49 -16.95 -4.71
C ALA A 54 5.74 -15.90 -5.82
N SER A 55 6.90 -15.25 -5.83
CA SER A 55 7.29 -14.32 -6.89
C SER A 55 7.44 -15.06 -8.22
N VAL A 56 7.03 -14.39 -9.30
CA VAL A 56 7.17 -14.93 -10.65
C VAL A 56 8.57 -14.56 -11.16
N PRO A 57 9.39 -15.52 -11.65
CA PRO A 57 10.78 -15.27 -12.03
C PRO A 57 10.98 -14.53 -13.37
N ILE A 58 9.95 -13.87 -13.91
CA ILE A 58 10.06 -13.20 -15.21
C ILE A 58 11.06 -12.04 -15.11
N GLY A 59 12.17 -12.14 -15.84
CA GLY A 59 13.21 -11.10 -15.93
C GLY A 59 14.19 -11.02 -14.76
N GLN A 60 14.05 -11.85 -13.72
CA GLN A 60 14.96 -11.85 -12.56
C GLN A 60 16.39 -12.21 -12.95
N ASP A 61 16.57 -13.23 -13.79
CA ASP A 61 17.89 -13.66 -14.25
C ASP A 61 18.57 -12.60 -15.14
N GLU A 62 17.78 -11.87 -15.95
CA GLU A 62 18.29 -10.87 -16.88
C GLU A 62 18.67 -9.56 -16.17
N ILE A 63 17.91 -9.15 -15.14
CA ILE A 63 18.25 -8.03 -14.25
C ILE A 63 19.47 -8.36 -13.40
N ALA A 64 19.56 -9.59 -12.87
CA ALA A 64 20.73 -10.04 -12.09
C ALA A 64 22.00 -10.13 -12.95
N ALA A 65 21.88 -10.50 -14.23
CA ALA A 65 23.01 -10.66 -15.14
C ALA A 65 23.50 -9.36 -15.81
N ARG A 66 22.60 -8.43 -16.15
CA ARG A 66 22.93 -7.18 -16.85
C ARG A 66 22.89 -5.93 -15.98
N GLY A 67 22.31 -6.01 -14.78
CA GLY A 67 22.09 -4.84 -13.95
C GLY A 67 20.95 -3.96 -14.48
N TYR A 68 20.32 -3.22 -13.57
CA TYR A 68 19.12 -2.43 -13.87
C TYR A 68 19.37 -1.31 -14.89
N GLU A 69 20.57 -0.71 -14.90
CA GLU A 69 20.87 0.43 -15.77
C GLU A 69 20.94 0.08 -17.25
N ASP A 70 21.42 -1.13 -17.59
CA ASP A 70 21.57 -1.57 -18.98
C ASP A 70 20.22 -1.92 -19.63
N LEU A 71 19.18 -2.20 -18.85
CA LEU A 71 17.86 -2.61 -19.34
C LEU A 71 16.94 -1.44 -19.71
N ILE A 72 17.15 -0.26 -19.12
CA ILE A 72 16.36 0.95 -19.40
C ILE A 72 17.03 1.86 -20.42
N ALA A 73 18.28 1.56 -20.79
CA ALA A 73 19.08 2.32 -21.75
C ALA A 73 18.94 1.83 -23.21
N ALA A 74 18.18 0.75 -23.46
CA ALA A 74 17.93 0.16 -24.79
C ALA A 74 16.49 0.41 -25.26
#